data_AF-A0A846MLT2-F1
#
_entry.id   AF-A0A846MLT2-F1
#
_cell.length_a   1.000
_cell.length_b   1.000
_cell.length_c   1.000
_cell.angle_alpha   90.00
_cell.angle_beta   90.00
_cell.angle_gamma   90.00
#
_symmetry.space_group_name_H-M   'P 1'
#
loop_
_entity.id
_entity.type
_entity.pdbx_description
1 polymer ?
#
loop_
_entity_poly.entity_id
_entity_poly.type
_entity_poly.pdbx_seq_one_letter_code
_entity_poly.pdbx_strand_id
1 'polypeptide(L)'
;MQQLFSHLARVNCDSREPFARVIANEKRSWTASATLCYVTSSLQEENVFLLREMAMRRRGMLFLLKEEMKKEDHRFVDMLRQSGISVSILSPHTMRATLQGRGE
;
A
#
# COMPACT_ATOMS: atom_id res chain seq x y z
N MET A 1 -1.28 15.70 10.94
CA MET A 1 -1.79 14.38 10.50
C MET A 1 -1.00 13.79 9.31
N GLN A 2 -0.65 14.59 8.29
CA GLN A 2 0.02 14.09 7.07
C GLN A 2 1.48 13.64 7.26
N GLN A 3 2.25 14.30 8.14
CA GLN A 3 3.60 13.85 8.49
C GLN A 3 3.59 12.48 9.17
N LEU A 4 2.54 12.18 9.94
CA LEU A 4 2.35 10.89 10.61
C LEU A 4 2.18 9.77 9.58
N PHE A 5 1.32 9.94 8.57
CA PHE A 5 1.13 8.92 7.52
C PHE A 5 2.39 8.69 6.68
N SER A 6 3.12 9.76 6.32
CA SER A 6 4.40 9.62 5.61
C SER A 6 5.48 8.97 6.47
N HIS A 7 5.46 9.19 7.79
CA HIS A 7 6.38 8.54 8.72
C HIS A 7 6.03 7.05 8.85
N LEU A 8 4.75 6.73 9.10
CA LEU A 8 4.25 5.35 9.22
C LEU A 8 4.49 4.52 7.94
N ALA A 9 4.41 5.11 6.75
CA ALA A 9 4.67 4.40 5.49
C ALA A 9 6.16 4.13 5.18
N ARG A 10 7.07 4.85 5.87
CA ARG A 10 8.53 4.72 5.71
C ARG A 10 9.19 3.87 6.78
N VAL A 11 8.55 3.75 7.94
CA VAL A 11 9.07 2.94 9.05
C VAL A 11 8.80 1.47 8.73
N ASN A 12 9.87 0.65 8.70
CA ASN A 12 9.72 -0.80 8.69
C ASN A 12 8.88 -1.18 9.91
N CYS A 13 7.88 -2.02 9.71
CA CYS A 13 6.95 -2.40 10.77
C CYS A 13 7.74 -3.06 11.92
N ASP A 14 8.04 -2.31 12.97
CA ASP A 14 8.80 -2.76 14.15
C ASP A 14 7.89 -3.53 15.15
N SER A 15 6.80 -4.06 14.61
CA SER A 15 5.81 -4.83 15.34
C SER A 15 6.40 -6.20 15.68
N ARG A 16 6.35 -6.58 16.96
CA ARG A 16 6.62 -7.96 17.40
C ARG A 16 5.67 -8.97 16.76
N GLU A 17 4.51 -8.52 16.27
CA GLU A 17 3.59 -9.34 15.51
C GLU A 17 3.88 -9.24 14.01
N PRO A 18 3.90 -10.39 13.29
CA PRO A 18 4.02 -10.39 11.84
C PRO A 18 2.96 -9.50 11.19
N PHE A 19 3.34 -8.77 10.14
CA PHE A 19 2.44 -7.89 9.40
C PHE A 19 1.15 -8.60 8.93
N ALA A 20 1.26 -9.87 8.53
CA ALA A 20 0.12 -10.70 8.18
C ALA A 20 -0.92 -10.87 9.30
N ARG A 21 -0.48 -10.87 10.57
CA ARG A 21 -1.36 -10.98 11.73
C ARG A 21 -2.11 -9.67 12.02
N VAL A 22 -1.45 -8.54 11.83
CA VAL A 22 -2.08 -7.21 11.93
C VAL A 22 -3.16 -7.07 10.86
N ILE A 23 -2.85 -7.43 9.61
CA ILE A 23 -3.80 -7.49 8.49
C ILE A 23 -4.95 -8.46 8.81
N ALA A 24 -4.66 -9.66 9.32
CA ALA A 24 -5.72 -10.62 9.67
C ALA A 24 -6.68 -10.11 10.76
N ASN A 25 -6.21 -9.28 11.70
CA ASN A 25 -7.05 -8.70 12.75
C ASN A 25 -7.94 -7.57 12.25
N GLU A 26 -7.43 -6.72 11.34
CA GLU A 26 -8.22 -5.67 10.66
C GLU A 26 -9.33 -6.26 9.77
N LYS A 27 -9.22 -7.54 9.41
CA LYS A 27 -10.21 -8.29 8.63
C LYS A 27 -11.61 -8.32 9.24
N ARG A 28 -11.75 -8.21 10.56
CA ARG A 28 -13.06 -8.09 11.23
C ARG A 28 -13.74 -6.74 10.94
N SER A 29 -12.97 -5.65 10.91
CA SER A 29 -13.48 -4.31 10.59
C SER A 29 -13.71 -4.14 9.09
N TRP A 30 -13.00 -4.92 8.26
CA TRP A 30 -13.10 -4.81 6.81
C TRP A 30 -14.46 -5.15 6.23
N THR A 31 -15.31 -5.96 6.84
CA THR A 31 -16.63 -6.26 6.25
C THR A 31 -17.45 -5.00 5.96
N ALA A 32 -17.23 -3.92 6.72
CA ALA A 32 -17.90 -2.62 6.56
C ALA A 32 -17.30 -1.68 5.49
N SER A 33 -16.11 -1.95 4.94
CA SER A 33 -15.40 -1.00 4.05
C SER A 33 -15.59 -1.28 2.55
N ALA A 34 -16.22 -0.38 1.79
CA ALA A 34 -16.48 -0.59 0.36
C ALA A 34 -15.22 -0.81 -0.51
N THR A 35 -14.06 -0.29 -0.08
CA THR A 35 -12.80 -0.30 -0.84
C THR A 35 -11.60 -0.53 0.09
N LEU A 36 -10.61 -1.28 -0.38
CA LEU A 36 -9.32 -1.43 0.29
C LEU A 36 -8.33 -0.39 -0.24
N CYS A 37 -7.73 0.42 0.63
CA CYS A 37 -6.65 1.33 0.28
C CYS A 37 -5.39 0.96 1.07
N TYR A 38 -4.30 0.69 0.36
CA TYR A 38 -3.04 0.26 0.95
C TYR A 38 -1.92 1.18 0.50
N VAL A 39 -1.06 1.61 1.43
CA VAL A 39 0.08 2.49 1.16
C VAL A 39 1.33 1.81 1.71
N THR A 40 2.34 1.62 0.87
CA THR A 40 3.61 1.01 1.28
C THR A 40 4.77 1.59 0.48
N SER A 41 5.98 1.52 1.04
CA SER A 41 7.24 1.82 0.34
C SER A 41 7.95 0.57 -0.20
N SER A 42 7.46 -0.63 0.16
CA SER A 42 8.04 -1.91 -0.23
C SER A 42 6.98 -2.96 -0.56
N LEU A 43 7.22 -3.71 -1.63
CA LEU A 43 6.43 -4.88 -2.01
C LEU A 43 7.23 -6.14 -1.74
N GLN A 44 6.65 -7.01 -0.93
CA GLN A 44 7.16 -8.36 -0.66
C GLN A 44 6.12 -9.36 -1.17
N GLU A 45 6.58 -10.57 -1.49
CA GLU A 45 5.73 -11.63 -2.05
C GLU A 45 4.49 -11.92 -1.18
N GLU A 46 4.67 -11.97 0.14
CA GLU A 46 3.57 -12.17 1.11
C GLU A 46 2.51 -11.06 1.02
N ASN A 47 2.95 -9.80 0.91
CA ASN A 47 2.05 -8.66 0.78
C ASN A 47 1.26 -8.73 -0.53
N VAL A 48 1.94 -9.11 -1.62
CA VAL A 48 1.31 -9.28 -2.93
C VAL A 48 0.26 -10.38 -2.88
N PHE A 49 0.58 -11.53 -2.29
CA PHE A 49 -0.36 -12.64 -2.13
C PHE A 49 -1.61 -12.21 -1.37
N LEU A 50 -1.44 -11.57 -0.20
CA LEU A 50 -2.54 -11.09 0.62
C LEU A 50 -3.42 -10.07 -0.11
N LEU A 51 -2.81 -9.11 -0.81
CA LEU A 51 -3.55 -8.10 -1.57
C LEU A 51 -4.38 -8.72 -2.69
N ARG A 52 -3.83 -9.71 -3.41
CA ARG A 52 -4.54 -10.42 -4.49
C ARG A 52 -5.75 -11.19 -3.97
N GLU A 53 -5.59 -11.93 -2.87
CA GLU A 53 -6.69 -12.64 -2.20
C GLU A 53 -7.81 -11.68 -1.79
N MET A 54 -7.45 -10.49 -1.32
CA MET A 54 -8.43 -9.47 -0.93
C MET A 54 -9.15 -8.85 -2.14
N ALA A 55 -8.44 -8.65 -3.25
CA ALA A 55 -9.00 -8.06 -4.47
C ALA A 55 -10.07 -8.96 -5.14
N MET A 56 -10.04 -10.27 -4.90
CA MET A 56 -11.10 -11.18 -5.37
C MET A 56 -12.48 -10.82 -4.81
N ARG A 57 -12.53 -10.16 -3.65
CA ARG A 57 -13.79 -9.85 -2.96
C ARG A 57 -14.19 -8.39 -3.11
N ARG A 58 -13.26 -7.48 -3.42
CA ARG A 58 -13.44 -6.02 -3.34
C ARG A 58 -12.51 -5.27 -4.28
N ARG A 59 -12.89 -4.05 -4.64
CA ARG A 59 -11.98 -3.11 -5.32
C ARG A 59 -10.85 -2.71 -4.38
N GLY A 60 -9.62 -2.79 -4.86
CA GLY A 60 -8.41 -2.43 -4.11
C GLY A 60 -7.62 -1.33 -4.81
N MET A 61 -7.03 -0.45 -4.01
CA MET A 61 -6.07 0.56 -4.47
C MET A 61 -4.78 0.45 -3.65
N LEU A 62 -3.64 0.42 -4.34
CA LEU A 62 -2.31 0.43 -3.77
C LEU A 62 -1.58 1.72 -4.18
N PHE A 63 -1.03 2.42 -3.20
CA PHE A 63 -0.06 3.50 -3.38
C PHE A 63 1.32 3.00 -3.01
N LEU A 64 2.20 2.87 -4.00
CA LEU A 64 3.59 2.46 -3.81
C LEU A 64 4.50 3.69 -3.77
N LEU A 65 5.11 3.95 -2.62
CA LEU A 65 6.02 5.06 -2.39
C LEU A 65 7.45 4.66 -2.71
N LYS A 66 7.90 4.94 -3.93
CA LYS A 66 9.22 4.53 -4.39
C LYS A 66 9.80 5.52 -5.40
N GLU A 67 11.08 5.87 -5.24
CA GLU A 67 11.80 6.67 -6.24
C GLU A 67 12.22 5.80 -7.43
N GLU A 68 12.79 4.62 -7.16
CA GLU A 68 13.27 3.70 -8.20
C GLU A 68 12.62 2.33 -8.06
N MET A 69 12.07 1.85 -9.18
CA MET A 69 11.45 0.53 -9.27
C MET A 69 12.48 -0.50 -9.73
N LYS A 70 12.62 -1.59 -8.97
CA LYS A 70 13.39 -2.75 -9.40
C LYS A 70 12.54 -3.63 -10.31
N LYS A 71 13.19 -4.52 -11.08
CA LYS A 71 12.51 -5.50 -11.94
C LYS A 71 11.48 -6.34 -11.19
N GLU A 72 11.78 -6.70 -9.95
CA GLU A 72 10.88 -7.44 -9.08
C GLU A 72 9.64 -6.62 -8.68
N ASP A 73 9.81 -5.33 -8.38
CA ASP A 73 8.68 -4.45 -8.07
C ASP A 73 7.73 -4.33 -9.25
N HIS A 74 8.25 -4.20 -10.47
CA HIS A 74 7.43 -4.20 -11.68
C HIS A 74 6.60 -5.47 -11.81
N ARG A 75 7.23 -6.64 -11.63
CA ARG A 75 6.54 -7.93 -11.65
C ARG A 75 5.43 -7.99 -10.60
N PHE A 76 5.69 -7.52 -9.39
CA PHE A 76 4.69 -7.48 -8.31
C PHE A 76 3.53 -6.52 -8.62
N VAL A 77 3.83 -5.33 -9.12
CA VAL A 77 2.81 -4.37 -9.55
C VAL A 77 1.92 -4.94 -10.65
N ASP A 78 2.51 -5.63 -11.64
CA ASP A 78 1.76 -6.22 -12.73
C ASP A 78 0.82 -7.34 -12.24
N MET A 79 1.30 -8.21 -11.33
CA MET A 79 0.44 -9.24 -10.72
C MET A 79 -0.73 -8.65 -9.95
N LEU A 80 -0.52 -7.53 -9.25
CA LEU A 80 -1.58 -6.84 -8.51
C LEU A 80 -2.62 -6.21 -9.47
N ARG A 81 -2.15 -5.56 -10.55
CA ARG A 81 -3.03 -4.98 -11.59
C ARG A 81 -3.88 -6.04 -12.27
N GLN A 82 -3.28 -7.17 -12.64
CA GLN A 82 -4.00 -8.33 -13.22
C GLN A 82 -5.07 -8.89 -12.27
N SER A 83 -4.88 -8.71 -10.96
CA SER A 83 -5.84 -9.17 -9.93
C SER A 83 -6.92 -8.12 -9.63
N GLY A 84 -7.01 -7.04 -10.40
CA GLY A 84 -8.04 -6.00 -10.26
C GLY A 84 -7.71 -4.89 -9.27
N ILE A 85 -6.46 -4.77 -8.83
CA ILE A 85 -6.00 -3.71 -7.92
C ILE A 85 -5.46 -2.54 -8.74
N SER A 86 -5.99 -1.34 -8.48
CA SER A 86 -5.43 -0.11 -9.02
C SER A 86 -4.13 0.22 -8.31
N VAL A 87 -3.02 0.31 -9.05
CA VAL A 87 -1.70 0.62 -8.47
C VAL A 87 -1.21 1.98 -8.97
N SER A 88 -1.02 2.91 -8.03
CA SER A 88 -0.40 4.22 -8.25
C SER A 88 1.00 4.23 -7.65
N ILE A 89 2.00 4.50 -8.48
CA ILE A 89 3.40 4.65 -8.03
C ILE A 89 3.62 6.14 -7.80
N LEU A 90 4.08 6.49 -6.61
CA LEU A 90 4.31 7.87 -6.20
C LEU A 90 5.77 8.02 -5.77
N SER A 91 6.46 9.02 -6.32
CA SER A 91 7.73 9.45 -5.76
C SER A 91 7.47 10.03 -4.36
N PRO A 92 8.24 9.61 -3.33
CA PRO A 92 8.23 10.23 -2.01
C PRO A 92 8.35 11.77 -2.03
N HIS A 93 9.04 12.35 -3.02
CA HIS A 93 9.12 13.80 -3.22
C HIS A 93 7.81 14.39 -3.74
N THR A 94 7.19 13.75 -4.73
CA THR A 94 5.89 14.17 -5.27
C THR A 94 4.81 14.10 -4.21
N MET A 95 4.81 13.06 -3.36
CA MET A 95 3.83 12.97 -2.27
C MET A 95 3.98 14.16 -1.30
N ARG A 96 5.21 14.56 -0.94
CA ARG A 96 5.43 15.78 -0.12
C ARG A 96 4.91 17.05 -0.80
N ALA A 97 5.13 17.20 -2.10
CA ALA A 97 4.70 18.37 -2.87
C ALA A 97 3.16 18.45 -3.02
N THR A 98 2.49 17.33 -3.29
CA THR A 98 1.02 17.26 -3.36
C THR A 98 0.38 17.45 -1.96
N LEU A 99 1.09 17.07 -0.89
CA LEU A 99 0.62 17.20 0.49
C LEU A 99 0.83 18.60 1.09
N GLN A 100 1.76 19.41 0.57
CA GLN A 100 1.94 20.78 1.04
C GLN A 100 0.90 21.75 0.48
N GLY A 101 0.20 21.39 -0.61
CA GLY A 101 -0.69 22.31 -1.30
C GLY A 101 0.06 23.53 -1.85
N ARG A 102 -0.51 24.17 -2.87
CA ARG A 102 -0.19 25.57 -3.12
C ARG A 102 -0.53 26.34 -1.84
N GLY A 103 0.49 26.77 -1.12
CA GLY A 103 0.36 27.92 -0.23
C GLY A 103 0.19 29.15 -1.10
N GLU A 104 -1.05 29.47 -1.45
CA GLU A 104 -1.51 30.83 -1.70
C GLU A 104 -2.55 31.16 -0.62
#